data_AF-A0A9P0TUZ0-F1
#
_entry.id   AF-A0A9P0TUZ0-F1
#
_cell.length_a   1.000
_cell.length_b   1.000
_cell.length_c   1.000
_cell.angle_alpha   90.00
_cell.angle_beta   90.00
_cell.angle_gamma   90.00
#
_symmetry.space_group_name_H-M   'P 1'
#
loop_
_entity.id
_entity.type
_entity.pdbx_description
1 polymer ?
#
loop_
_entity_poly.entity_id
_entity_poly.type
_entity_poly.pdbx_seq_one_letter_code
_entity_poly.pdbx_strand_id
1 'polypeptide(L)'
;MNPNRIEQIRKFDAYKEFNGKAIKEYDAKEVYGPQITDKDGELLDKHDSFYITTKSLLVLFQIMGVMPIMRVPKLGKDRFANFQQNSNKRFDEVIYNIIFLSILIPHFLIPVASWRHGPQVAIFKNMWTHYQLKYLKITGTPIIFPNLHSLTWGLCVFSWALSFAVILSQHYLQDDFELWHSLAYYHIIAMLDGFCSLWYINCNAFGTASKGLATNLHKALEAEDPALKLAQYRHLWVDLSHMMQQLGRAYSNMYGIYCMVIFFTTTISLYGSLSEILEHGLSYKEMGLFVIVGYCMTLLFIICNEAYHATRKVGLEFQVRLLNVNLGVIDRNAQREVEMFLVAIAKNPPIMNLDGFTNINRELFTANISFMSTYLIVLMQFKLTLLRQGTRKMLKAITRAFFNATTPGTDMEDDE
;
A
#
# COMPACT_ATOMS: atom_id res chain seq x y z
N MET A 1 18.26 -14.20 -27.25
CA MET A 1 19.10 -13.81 -26.09
C MET A 1 18.47 -12.57 -25.46
N ASN A 2 18.13 -12.60 -24.16
CA ASN A 2 17.33 -11.55 -23.49
C ASN A 2 18.10 -10.20 -23.44
N PRO A 3 17.53 -9.06 -23.87
CA PRO A 3 18.19 -7.75 -23.85
C PRO A 3 18.62 -7.28 -22.45
N ASN A 4 17.90 -7.67 -21.38
CA ASN A 4 18.30 -7.39 -20.01
C ASN A 4 19.62 -8.11 -19.63
N ARG A 5 19.93 -9.22 -20.30
CA ARG A 5 21.17 -9.99 -20.09
C ARG A 5 22.38 -9.26 -20.66
N ILE A 6 22.22 -8.60 -21.80
CA ILE A 6 23.29 -7.83 -22.46
C ILE A 6 23.64 -6.61 -21.62
N GLU A 7 22.64 -5.95 -21.03
CA GLU A 7 22.88 -4.81 -20.14
C GLU A 7 23.53 -5.23 -18.82
N GLN A 8 23.17 -6.39 -18.27
CA GLN A 8 23.82 -6.95 -17.08
C GLN A 8 25.27 -7.39 -17.34
N ILE A 9 25.56 -7.97 -18.50
CA ILE A 9 26.92 -8.31 -18.94
C ILE A 9 27.74 -7.03 -19.11
N ARG A 10 27.20 -5.98 -19.74
CA ARG A 10 27.88 -4.67 -19.83
C ARG A 10 28.16 -4.03 -18.47
N LYS A 11 27.22 -4.12 -17.52
CA LYS A 11 27.43 -3.62 -16.15
C LYS A 11 28.53 -4.39 -15.43
N PHE A 12 28.66 -5.69 -15.70
CA PHE A 12 29.75 -6.53 -15.19
C PHE A 12 31.10 -6.17 -15.82
N ASP A 13 31.15 -5.93 -17.13
CA ASP A 13 32.37 -5.53 -17.85
C ASP A 13 32.84 -4.12 -17.43
N ALA A 14 31.91 -3.18 -17.21
CA ALA A 14 32.21 -1.87 -16.65
C ALA A 14 32.74 -1.93 -15.21
N TYR A 15 32.36 -2.95 -14.44
CA TYR A 15 32.87 -3.20 -13.09
C TYR A 15 34.28 -3.80 -13.08
N LYS A 16 34.64 -4.51 -14.16
CA LYS A 16 35.96 -5.12 -14.39
C LYS A 16 37.05 -4.06 -14.67
N GLU A 17 36.72 -3.03 -15.46
CA GLU A 17 37.67 -1.95 -15.79
C GLU A 17 38.10 -1.12 -14.57
N PHE A 18 37.25 -1.04 -13.53
CA PHE A 18 37.50 -0.14 -12.41
C PHE A 18 38.57 -0.61 -11.41
N ASN A 19 39.03 -1.89 -11.45
CA ASN A 19 39.70 -2.47 -10.27
C ASN A 19 40.97 -3.31 -10.46
N GLY A 20 41.62 -3.29 -11.63
CA GLY A 20 43.08 -3.54 -11.85
C GLY A 20 43.81 -4.73 -11.20
N LYS A 21 43.15 -5.64 -10.48
CA LYS A 21 43.76 -6.82 -9.81
C LYS A 21 43.01 -8.08 -10.21
N ALA A 22 43.75 -9.03 -10.78
CA ALA A 22 43.34 -10.34 -11.26
C ALA A 22 42.18 -10.94 -10.45
N ILE A 23 41.01 -10.96 -11.08
CA ILE A 23 39.81 -11.63 -10.61
C ILE A 23 40.00 -13.10 -10.98
N LYS A 24 39.81 -14.05 -10.04
CA LYS A 24 39.55 -15.45 -10.43
C LYS A 24 38.31 -15.42 -11.31
N GLU A 25 38.51 -15.58 -12.61
CA GLU A 25 37.47 -15.40 -13.61
C GLU A 25 36.55 -16.63 -13.57
N TYR A 26 35.50 -16.57 -12.75
CA TYR A 26 34.47 -17.60 -12.77
C TYR A 26 33.66 -17.50 -14.07
N ASP A 27 33.36 -18.64 -14.70
CA ASP A 27 32.45 -18.64 -15.85
C ASP A 27 31.10 -18.08 -15.41
N ALA A 28 30.49 -17.23 -16.23
CA ALA A 28 29.13 -16.75 -16.02
C ALA A 28 28.16 -17.90 -15.69
N LYS A 29 28.33 -19.10 -16.28
CA LYS A 29 27.50 -20.26 -15.94
C LYS A 29 27.62 -20.71 -14.48
N GLU A 30 28.81 -20.60 -13.89
CA GLU A 30 29.07 -20.99 -12.51
C GLU A 30 28.51 -19.96 -11.54
N VAL A 31 28.59 -18.68 -11.88
CA VAL A 31 28.13 -17.57 -11.03
C VAL A 31 26.60 -17.40 -11.05
N TYR A 32 25.98 -17.50 -12.23
CA TYR A 32 24.52 -17.33 -12.38
C TYR A 32 23.72 -18.61 -12.10
N GLY A 33 24.41 -19.76 -11.99
CA GLY A 33 23.78 -21.07 -11.85
C GLY A 33 23.20 -21.61 -13.17
N PRO A 34 22.61 -22.82 -13.13
CA PRO A 34 22.09 -23.47 -14.33
C PRO A 34 20.96 -22.65 -14.97
N GLN A 35 20.98 -22.51 -16.30
CA GLN A 35 19.88 -21.86 -17.01
C GLN A 35 18.59 -22.65 -16.86
N ILE A 36 17.47 -21.93 -16.74
CA ILE A 36 16.14 -22.52 -16.79
C ILE A 36 15.86 -22.84 -18.26
N THR A 37 15.53 -24.10 -18.52
CA THR A 37 15.23 -24.64 -19.86
C THR A 37 13.79 -25.12 -19.91
N ASP A 38 13.25 -25.34 -21.11
CA ASP A 38 11.87 -25.86 -21.27
C ASP A 38 11.65 -27.22 -20.59
N LYS A 39 12.74 -27.96 -20.33
CA LYS A 39 12.73 -29.23 -19.59
C LYS A 39 12.51 -29.06 -18.08
N ASP A 40 12.65 -27.85 -17.55
CA ASP A 40 12.38 -27.54 -16.14
C ASP A 40 10.88 -27.30 -15.86
N GLY A 41 10.01 -27.39 -16.87
CA GLY A 41 8.56 -27.14 -16.76
C GLY A 41 7.88 -27.90 -15.62
N GLU A 42 8.13 -29.20 -15.51
CA GLU A 42 7.55 -30.04 -14.44
C GLU A 42 8.07 -29.64 -13.04
N LEU A 43 9.33 -29.21 -12.96
CA LEU A 43 9.93 -28.73 -11.71
C LEU A 43 9.38 -27.36 -11.31
N LEU A 44 9.10 -26.49 -12.28
CA LEU A 44 8.45 -25.19 -12.06
C LEU A 44 7.06 -25.39 -11.46
N ASP A 45 6.23 -26.23 -12.07
CA ASP A 45 4.87 -26.50 -11.58
C ASP A 45 4.86 -27.12 -10.18
N LYS A 46 5.83 -27.99 -9.88
CA LYS A 46 5.94 -28.64 -8.56
C LYS A 46 6.40 -27.69 -7.45
N HIS A 47 7.20 -26.67 -7.77
CA HIS A 47 7.85 -25.81 -6.78
C HIS A 47 7.33 -24.37 -6.75
N ASP A 48 6.35 -24.01 -7.57
CA ASP A 48 5.69 -22.70 -7.55
C ASP A 48 4.65 -22.56 -6.42
N SER A 49 5.12 -22.73 -5.19
CA SER A 49 4.28 -22.63 -4.00
C SER A 49 3.69 -21.23 -3.80
N PHE A 50 4.37 -20.19 -4.28
CA PHE A 50 3.88 -18.81 -4.17
C PHE A 50 2.70 -18.53 -5.10
N TYR A 51 2.79 -18.93 -6.39
CA TYR A 51 1.68 -18.76 -7.32
C TYR A 51 0.47 -19.57 -6.89
N ILE A 52 0.65 -20.85 -6.53
CA ILE A 52 -0.45 -21.72 -6.09
C ILE A 52 -1.16 -21.11 -4.88
N THR A 53 -0.41 -20.60 -3.90
CA THR A 53 -0.97 -19.99 -2.69
C THR A 53 -1.72 -18.70 -3.00
N THR A 54 -1.20 -17.87 -3.91
CA THR A 54 -1.82 -16.57 -4.24
C THR A 54 -2.93 -16.67 -5.30
N LYS A 55 -3.12 -17.83 -5.92
CA LYS A 55 -4.20 -18.10 -6.89
C LYS A 55 -5.59 -17.96 -6.28
N SER A 56 -5.77 -18.31 -5.00
CA SER A 56 -7.04 -18.15 -4.29
C SER A 56 -7.51 -16.69 -4.24
N LEU A 57 -6.59 -15.74 -4.05
CA LEU A 57 -6.87 -14.31 -4.09
C LEU A 57 -7.34 -13.86 -5.49
N LEU A 58 -6.79 -14.43 -6.57
CA LEU A 58 -7.22 -14.11 -7.93
C LEU A 58 -8.66 -14.57 -8.21
N VAL A 59 -9.01 -15.78 -7.75
CA VAL A 59 -10.39 -16.29 -7.86
C VAL A 59 -11.35 -15.42 -7.05
N LEU A 60 -10.93 -14.98 -5.86
CA LEU A 60 -11.68 -14.05 -5.02
C LEU A 60 -11.97 -12.73 -5.76
N PHE A 61 -10.95 -12.14 -6.40
CA PHE A 61 -11.11 -10.91 -7.19
C PHE A 61 -12.06 -11.10 -8.38
N GLN A 62 -12.05 -12.27 -9.04
CA GLN A 62 -12.98 -12.58 -10.13
C GLN A 62 -14.43 -12.65 -9.67
N ILE A 63 -14.68 -13.29 -8.52
CA ILE A 63 -16.02 -13.38 -7.92
C ILE A 63 -16.51 -11.99 -7.51
N MET A 64 -15.63 -11.15 -6.95
CA MET A 64 -15.97 -9.79 -6.54
C MET A 64 -16.29 -8.87 -7.73
N GLY A 65 -15.62 -9.00 -8.87
CA GLY A 65 -15.75 -8.08 -10.00
C GLY A 65 -17.11 -8.06 -10.72
N VAL A 66 -17.98 -9.07 -10.53
CA VAL A 66 -19.27 -9.17 -11.23
C VAL A 66 -20.37 -8.33 -10.57
N MET A 67 -20.33 -8.18 -9.24
CA MET A 67 -21.36 -7.50 -8.44
C MET A 67 -21.46 -5.96 -8.63
N PRO A 68 -20.36 -5.22 -8.89
CA PRO A 68 -20.37 -3.74 -9.00
C PRO A 68 -20.96 -3.21 -10.30
N ILE A 69 -20.78 -3.91 -11.41
CA ILE A 69 -21.05 -3.40 -12.77
C ILE A 69 -22.53 -3.01 -12.92
N MET A 70 -23.44 -3.75 -12.27
CA MET A 70 -24.87 -3.48 -12.36
C MET A 70 -25.38 -2.48 -11.29
N ARG A 71 -24.74 -2.40 -10.12
CA ARG A 71 -25.27 -1.65 -8.97
C ARG A 71 -24.62 -0.29 -8.74
N VAL A 72 -23.32 -0.16 -8.99
CA VAL A 72 -22.56 1.07 -8.75
C VAL A 72 -23.06 2.24 -9.63
N PRO A 73 -23.36 2.07 -10.92
CA PRO A 73 -23.86 3.18 -11.74
C PRO A 73 -25.23 3.69 -11.29
N LYS A 74 -26.11 2.80 -10.80
CA LYS A 74 -27.42 3.16 -10.26
C LYS A 74 -27.25 3.96 -8.96
N LEU A 75 -26.44 3.43 -8.05
CA LEU A 75 -26.12 4.07 -6.77
C LEU A 75 -25.45 5.45 -6.94
N GLY A 76 -24.51 5.56 -7.89
CA GLY A 76 -23.84 6.81 -8.19
C GLY A 76 -24.80 7.87 -8.73
N LYS A 77 -25.75 7.49 -9.59
CA LYS A 77 -26.82 8.39 -10.07
C LYS A 77 -27.73 8.83 -8.92
N ASP A 78 -28.13 7.92 -8.05
CA ASP A 78 -29.01 8.22 -6.91
C ASP A 78 -28.32 9.16 -5.92
N ARG A 79 -27.04 8.92 -5.60
CA ARG A 79 -26.23 9.80 -4.74
C ARG A 79 -25.97 11.16 -5.37
N PHE A 80 -25.69 11.22 -6.67
CA PHE A 80 -25.47 12.48 -7.38
C PHE A 80 -26.76 13.31 -7.48
N ALA A 81 -27.89 12.67 -7.76
CA ALA A 81 -29.20 13.32 -7.75
C ALA A 81 -29.55 13.86 -6.35
N ASN A 82 -29.31 13.07 -5.30
CA ASN A 82 -29.48 13.50 -3.92
C ASN A 82 -28.55 14.68 -3.57
N PHE A 83 -27.31 14.68 -4.03
CA PHE A 83 -26.39 15.81 -3.85
C PHE A 83 -26.90 17.08 -4.53
N GLN A 84 -27.37 16.96 -5.78
CA GLN A 84 -27.86 18.11 -6.56
C GLN A 84 -29.16 18.69 -5.97
N GLN A 85 -30.06 17.84 -5.47
CA GLN A 85 -31.32 18.27 -4.86
C GLN A 85 -31.15 18.82 -3.44
N ASN A 86 -30.16 18.35 -2.69
CA ASN A 86 -29.91 18.76 -1.31
C ASN A 86 -28.75 19.75 -1.15
N SER A 87 -28.23 20.35 -2.24
CA SER A 87 -27.09 21.28 -2.16
C SER A 87 -27.38 22.55 -1.34
N ASN A 88 -28.66 22.84 -1.05
CA ASN A 88 -29.11 23.95 -0.19
C ASN A 88 -29.30 23.55 1.28
N LYS A 89 -29.04 22.29 1.67
CA LYS A 89 -29.13 21.84 3.06
C LYS A 89 -27.85 22.14 3.84
N ARG A 90 -27.87 21.87 5.15
CA ARG A 90 -26.77 22.16 6.09
C ARG A 90 -25.45 21.60 5.58
N PHE A 91 -24.37 22.35 5.80
CA PHE A 91 -23.02 22.05 5.34
C PHE A 91 -22.56 20.62 5.69
N ASP A 92 -23.04 20.07 6.81
CA ASP A 92 -22.69 18.73 7.28
C ASP A 92 -23.23 17.62 6.36
N GLU A 93 -24.48 17.72 5.88
CA GLU A 93 -25.06 16.74 4.94
C GLU A 93 -24.29 16.69 3.60
N VAL A 94 -23.70 17.81 3.20
CA VAL A 94 -22.86 17.91 2.00
C VAL A 94 -21.56 17.13 2.20
N ILE A 95 -20.94 17.21 3.39
CA ILE A 95 -19.72 16.46 3.72
C ILE A 95 -19.97 14.96 3.65
N TYR A 96 -21.07 14.47 4.24
CA TYR A 96 -21.44 13.05 4.18
C TYR A 96 -21.60 12.56 2.74
N ASN A 97 -22.31 13.32 1.91
CA ASN A 97 -22.49 12.96 0.50
C ASN A 97 -21.15 12.93 -0.26
N ILE A 98 -20.23 13.85 0.03
CA ILE A 98 -18.88 13.88 -0.57
C ILE A 98 -18.08 12.64 -0.18
N ILE A 99 -18.07 12.25 1.10
CA ILE A 99 -17.35 11.06 1.58
C ILE A 99 -17.88 9.80 0.89
N PHE A 100 -19.20 9.65 0.83
CA PHE A 100 -19.83 8.49 0.20
C PHE A 100 -19.59 8.43 -1.31
N LEU A 101 -19.58 9.57 -1.98
CA LEU A 101 -19.24 9.66 -3.40
C LEU A 101 -17.76 9.36 -3.64
N SER A 102 -16.86 9.83 -2.76
CA SER A 102 -15.43 9.59 -2.92
C SER A 102 -15.05 8.13 -2.73
N ILE A 103 -15.76 7.39 -1.87
CA ILE A 103 -15.58 5.94 -1.68
C ILE A 103 -16.09 5.13 -2.90
N LEU A 104 -16.97 5.70 -3.73
CA LEU A 104 -17.48 5.06 -4.96
C LEU A 104 -16.56 5.21 -6.18
N ILE A 105 -15.76 6.29 -6.24
CA ILE A 105 -14.82 6.55 -7.34
C ILE A 105 -13.82 5.39 -7.58
N PRO A 106 -13.22 4.78 -6.53
CA PRO A 106 -12.32 3.64 -6.67
C PRO A 106 -12.89 2.45 -7.45
N HIS A 107 -14.21 2.21 -7.41
CA HIS A 107 -14.84 1.11 -8.17
C HIS A 107 -14.60 1.20 -9.67
N PHE A 108 -14.36 2.40 -10.20
CA PHE A 108 -14.06 2.62 -11.60
C PHE A 108 -12.57 2.77 -11.86
N LEU A 109 -11.86 3.50 -10.99
CA LEU A 109 -10.44 3.78 -11.18
C LEU A 109 -9.57 2.54 -11.00
N ILE A 110 -9.85 1.71 -9.98
CA ILE A 110 -9.02 0.56 -9.65
C ILE A 110 -9.07 -0.50 -10.75
N PRO A 111 -10.23 -0.94 -11.29
CA PRO A 111 -10.25 -1.92 -12.37
C PRO A 111 -9.52 -1.43 -13.63
N VAL A 112 -9.67 -0.16 -13.99
CA VAL A 112 -8.98 0.43 -15.15
C VAL A 112 -7.46 0.45 -14.93
N ALA A 113 -7.01 0.89 -13.75
CA ALA A 113 -5.60 0.85 -13.38
C ALA A 113 -5.06 -0.59 -13.37
N SER A 114 -5.88 -1.54 -12.92
CA SER A 114 -5.54 -2.96 -12.87
C SER A 114 -5.39 -3.58 -14.25
N TRP A 115 -6.30 -3.28 -15.16
CA TRP A 115 -6.25 -3.78 -16.53
C TRP A 115 -4.99 -3.29 -17.25
N ARG A 116 -4.65 -2.01 -17.07
CA ARG A 116 -3.47 -1.40 -17.70
C ARG A 116 -2.15 -2.02 -17.22
N HIS A 117 -2.07 -2.44 -15.96
CA HIS A 117 -0.85 -2.98 -15.35
C HIS A 117 -0.85 -4.52 -15.21
N GLY A 118 -1.91 -5.21 -15.63
CA GLY A 118 -2.01 -6.67 -15.61
C GLY A 118 -0.76 -7.39 -16.19
N PRO A 119 -0.20 -6.95 -17.33
CA PRO A 119 1.03 -7.56 -17.86
C PRO A 119 2.24 -7.45 -16.91
N GLN A 120 2.38 -6.33 -16.21
CA GLN A 120 3.49 -6.13 -15.25
C GLN A 120 3.33 -7.00 -14.01
N VAL A 121 2.09 -7.20 -13.55
CA VAL A 121 1.77 -8.13 -12.47
C VAL A 121 2.07 -9.58 -12.89
N ALA A 122 1.75 -9.96 -14.12
CA ALA A 122 2.09 -11.29 -14.65
C ALA A 122 3.61 -11.51 -14.71
N ILE A 123 4.37 -10.52 -15.18
CA ILE A 123 5.85 -10.56 -15.18
C ILE A 123 6.36 -10.74 -13.74
N PHE A 124 5.85 -9.97 -12.79
CA PHE A 124 6.22 -10.09 -11.38
C PHE A 124 5.93 -11.49 -10.80
N LYS A 125 4.76 -12.07 -11.12
CA LYS A 125 4.43 -13.44 -10.70
C LYS A 125 5.38 -14.46 -11.31
N ASN A 126 5.69 -14.34 -12.60
CA ASN A 126 6.66 -15.22 -13.26
C ASN A 126 8.05 -15.08 -12.63
N MET A 127 8.46 -13.90 -12.20
CA MET A 127 9.75 -13.71 -11.51
C MET A 127 9.83 -14.53 -10.22
N TRP A 128 8.74 -14.67 -9.47
CA TRP A 128 8.71 -15.56 -8.30
C TRP A 128 8.96 -17.01 -8.66
N THR A 129 8.29 -17.52 -9.69
CA THR A 129 8.48 -18.91 -10.17
C THR A 129 9.95 -19.15 -10.55
N HIS A 130 10.54 -18.22 -11.33
CA HIS A 130 11.95 -18.32 -11.75
C HIS A 130 12.90 -18.23 -10.55
N TYR A 131 12.60 -17.36 -9.60
CA TYR A 131 13.40 -17.20 -8.39
C TYR A 131 13.39 -18.44 -7.52
N GLN A 132 12.22 -19.06 -7.29
CA GLN A 132 12.12 -20.30 -6.49
C GLN A 132 12.93 -21.43 -7.11
N LEU A 133 12.87 -21.58 -8.44
CA LEU A 133 13.66 -22.59 -9.14
C LEU A 133 15.17 -22.29 -9.06
N LYS A 134 15.58 -21.04 -9.29
CA LYS A 134 16.99 -20.63 -9.19
C LYS A 134 17.53 -20.83 -7.78
N TYR A 135 16.74 -20.48 -6.76
CA TYR A 135 17.07 -20.70 -5.36
C TYR A 135 17.26 -22.19 -5.06
N LEU A 136 16.36 -23.06 -5.54
CA LEU A 136 16.49 -24.51 -5.38
C LEU A 136 17.77 -25.04 -6.04
N LYS A 137 18.06 -24.63 -7.28
CA LYS A 137 19.26 -25.06 -8.01
C LYS A 137 20.56 -24.62 -7.34
N ILE A 138 20.60 -23.43 -6.73
CA ILE A 138 21.80 -22.89 -6.08
C ILE A 138 21.96 -23.40 -4.64
N THR A 139 20.90 -23.40 -3.84
CA THR A 139 20.98 -23.75 -2.41
C THR A 139 20.79 -25.23 -2.13
N GLY A 140 20.24 -25.98 -3.10
CA GLY A 140 19.82 -27.38 -2.92
C GLY A 140 18.57 -27.54 -2.06
N THR A 141 17.99 -26.45 -1.54
CA THR A 141 16.82 -26.46 -0.66
C THR A 141 15.69 -25.66 -1.27
N PRO A 142 14.43 -26.16 -1.29
CA PRO A 142 13.31 -25.38 -1.77
C PRO A 142 12.95 -24.28 -0.77
N ILE A 143 12.44 -23.14 -1.27
CA ILE A 143 11.82 -22.13 -0.41
C ILE A 143 10.47 -22.66 0.04
N ILE A 144 10.35 -22.98 1.33
CA ILE A 144 9.10 -23.41 1.94
C ILE A 144 8.47 -22.20 2.61
N PHE A 145 7.20 -21.96 2.29
CA PHE A 145 6.39 -20.93 2.93
C PHE A 145 5.41 -21.60 3.91
N PRO A 146 5.85 -21.97 5.14
CA PRO A 146 5.11 -22.89 6.01
C PRO A 146 3.71 -22.38 6.38
N ASN A 147 3.58 -21.08 6.64
CA ASN A 147 2.32 -20.50 7.13
C ASN A 147 1.59 -19.66 6.08
N LEU A 148 2.09 -19.54 4.84
CA LEU A 148 1.58 -18.58 3.88
C LEU A 148 0.18 -18.95 3.36
N HIS A 149 -0.10 -20.25 3.18
CA HIS A 149 -1.42 -20.72 2.77
C HIS A 149 -2.48 -20.46 3.84
N SER A 150 -2.21 -20.85 5.10
CA SER A 150 -3.11 -20.59 6.22
C SER A 150 -3.30 -19.10 6.46
N LEU A 151 -2.23 -18.31 6.35
CA LEU A 151 -2.28 -16.85 6.47
C LEU A 151 -3.14 -16.23 5.35
N THR A 152 -3.01 -16.69 4.11
CA THR A 152 -3.77 -16.17 2.97
C THR A 152 -5.27 -16.40 3.14
N TRP A 153 -5.67 -17.61 3.53
CA TRP A 153 -7.06 -17.93 3.81
C TRP A 153 -7.60 -17.18 5.04
N GLY A 154 -6.81 -17.12 6.11
CA GLY A 154 -7.17 -16.40 7.33
C GLY A 154 -7.39 -14.91 7.06
N LEU A 155 -6.47 -14.27 6.33
CA LEU A 155 -6.60 -12.87 5.91
C LEU A 155 -7.80 -12.65 4.98
N CYS A 156 -8.07 -13.58 4.05
CA CYS A 156 -9.23 -13.49 3.17
C CYS A 156 -10.55 -13.48 3.95
N VAL A 157 -10.72 -14.43 4.89
CA VAL A 157 -11.92 -14.51 5.73
C VAL A 157 -12.01 -13.29 6.65
N PHE A 158 -10.89 -12.88 7.23
CA PHE A 158 -10.82 -11.71 8.10
C PHE A 158 -11.20 -10.42 7.35
N SER A 159 -10.70 -10.22 6.12
CA SER A 159 -11.06 -9.08 5.28
C SER A 159 -12.57 -9.02 5.03
N TRP A 160 -13.21 -10.15 4.73
CA TRP A 160 -14.66 -10.19 4.51
C TRP A 160 -15.46 -9.90 5.78
N ALA A 161 -15.05 -10.49 6.90
CA ALA A 161 -15.69 -10.27 8.19
C ALA A 161 -15.53 -8.81 8.65
N LEU A 162 -14.34 -8.24 8.49
CA LEU A 162 -14.05 -6.83 8.80
C LEU A 162 -14.90 -5.90 7.93
N SER A 163 -14.95 -6.14 6.62
CA SER A 163 -15.80 -5.37 5.69
C SER A 163 -17.27 -5.39 6.08
N PHE A 164 -17.79 -6.56 6.48
CA PHE A 164 -19.16 -6.68 6.97
C PHE A 164 -19.37 -5.91 8.28
N ALA A 165 -18.44 -6.03 9.22
CA ALA A 165 -18.49 -5.31 10.50
C ALA A 165 -18.45 -3.79 10.32
N VAL A 166 -17.60 -3.27 9.42
CA VAL A 166 -17.53 -1.84 9.10
C VAL A 166 -18.87 -1.36 8.56
N ILE A 167 -19.49 -2.07 7.63
CA ILE A 167 -20.80 -1.67 7.08
C ILE A 167 -21.90 -1.73 8.10
N LEU A 168 -21.92 -2.79 8.92
CA LEU A 168 -22.91 -2.93 9.98
C LEU A 168 -22.77 -1.77 10.96
N SER A 169 -21.54 -1.38 11.31
CA SER A 169 -21.28 -0.20 12.14
C SER A 169 -21.83 1.08 11.51
N GLN A 170 -21.63 1.30 10.20
CA GLN A 170 -22.15 2.48 9.52
C GLN A 170 -23.67 2.48 9.42
N HIS A 171 -24.30 1.32 9.20
CA HIS A 171 -25.75 1.20 9.17
C HIS A 171 -26.41 1.56 10.50
N TYR A 172 -25.80 1.19 11.63
CA TYR A 172 -26.31 1.54 12.96
C TYR A 172 -25.99 2.98 13.37
N LEU A 173 -24.86 3.53 12.93
CA LEU A 173 -24.40 4.86 13.34
C LEU A 173 -24.94 5.98 12.46
N GLN A 174 -25.40 5.68 11.24
CA GLN A 174 -25.88 6.68 10.28
C GLN A 174 -27.28 6.34 9.78
N ASP A 175 -28.27 7.13 10.24
CA ASP A 175 -29.70 6.94 9.95
C ASP A 175 -30.04 6.99 8.44
N ASP A 176 -29.20 7.64 7.63
CA ASP A 176 -29.39 7.82 6.18
C ASP A 176 -28.80 6.66 5.33
N PHE A 177 -28.33 5.59 5.99
CA PHE A 177 -27.65 4.47 5.32
C PHE A 177 -28.56 3.26 5.14
N GLU A 178 -29.34 3.25 4.06
CA GLU A 178 -30.21 2.11 3.70
C GLU A 178 -29.41 0.86 3.32
N LEU A 179 -29.87 -0.33 3.75
CA LEU A 179 -29.24 -1.63 3.50
C LEU A 179 -29.02 -1.96 2.01
N TRP A 180 -29.82 -1.36 1.12
CA TRP A 180 -29.68 -1.59 -0.31
C TRP A 180 -28.43 -0.93 -0.90
N HIS A 181 -28.01 0.21 -0.32
CA HIS A 181 -26.79 0.92 -0.67
C HIS A 181 -25.55 0.15 -0.17
N SER A 182 -25.69 -0.63 0.91
CA SER A 182 -24.61 -1.36 1.58
C SER A 182 -23.85 -2.36 0.70
N LEU A 183 -24.48 -2.94 -0.32
CA LEU A 183 -23.82 -3.97 -1.14
C LEU A 183 -22.70 -3.43 -2.03
N ALA A 184 -22.83 -2.19 -2.53
CA ALA A 184 -21.76 -1.56 -3.30
C ALA A 184 -20.58 -1.14 -2.41
N TYR A 185 -20.88 -0.61 -1.22
CA TYR A 185 -19.88 -0.27 -0.22
C TYR A 185 -19.17 -1.52 0.31
N TYR A 186 -19.89 -2.64 0.43
CA TYR A 186 -19.32 -3.93 0.84
C TYR A 186 -18.25 -4.39 -0.12
N HIS A 187 -18.58 -4.37 -1.40
CA HIS A 187 -17.63 -4.76 -2.41
C HIS A 187 -16.33 -3.93 -2.36
N ILE A 188 -16.41 -2.59 -2.23
CA ILE A 188 -15.17 -1.79 -2.23
C ILE A 188 -14.36 -1.96 -0.97
N ILE A 189 -15.00 -2.03 0.20
CA ILE A 189 -14.30 -2.26 1.47
C ILE A 189 -13.61 -3.63 1.43
N ALA A 190 -14.30 -4.67 0.95
CA ALA A 190 -13.73 -6.01 0.78
C ALA A 190 -12.58 -6.04 -0.23
N MET A 191 -12.68 -5.26 -1.30
CA MET A 191 -11.61 -5.10 -2.29
C MET A 191 -10.39 -4.37 -1.69
N LEU A 192 -10.59 -3.30 -0.92
CA LEU A 192 -9.51 -2.55 -0.26
C LEU A 192 -8.80 -3.43 0.78
N ASP A 193 -9.56 -4.14 1.62
CA ASP A 193 -9.02 -5.10 2.58
C ASP A 193 -8.26 -6.24 1.86
N GLY A 194 -8.77 -6.71 0.72
CA GLY A 194 -8.11 -7.69 -0.13
C GLY A 194 -6.77 -7.21 -0.69
N PHE A 195 -6.68 -5.96 -1.14
CA PHE A 195 -5.41 -5.37 -1.59
C PHE A 195 -4.42 -5.17 -0.44
N CYS A 196 -4.89 -4.81 0.74
CA CYS A 196 -4.04 -4.72 1.94
C CYS A 196 -3.49 -6.11 2.30
N SER A 197 -4.32 -7.15 2.27
CA SER A 197 -3.92 -8.53 2.50
C SER A 197 -2.92 -9.03 1.44
N LEU A 198 -3.15 -8.72 0.16
CA LEU A 198 -2.22 -9.04 -0.92
C LEU A 198 -0.86 -8.39 -0.68
N TRP A 199 -0.82 -7.11 -0.29
CA TRP A 199 0.42 -6.40 0.04
C TRP A 199 1.16 -7.11 1.17
N TYR A 200 0.46 -7.38 2.28
CA TYR A 200 0.99 -8.05 3.46
C TYR A 200 1.64 -9.39 3.11
N ILE A 201 0.95 -10.22 2.33
CA ILE A 201 1.43 -11.55 1.92
C ILE A 201 2.71 -11.44 1.08
N ASN A 202 2.78 -10.50 0.14
CA ASN A 202 3.98 -10.28 -0.67
C ASN A 202 5.16 -9.80 0.19
N CYS A 203 4.96 -8.81 1.05
CA CYS A 203 5.98 -8.30 1.97
C CYS A 203 6.51 -9.40 2.91
N ASN A 204 5.61 -10.23 3.44
CA ASN A 204 6.00 -11.35 4.30
C ASN A 204 6.78 -12.42 3.52
N ALA A 205 6.38 -12.73 2.28
CA ALA A 205 7.10 -13.67 1.41
C ALA A 205 8.54 -13.24 1.14
N PHE A 206 8.78 -11.95 0.87
CA PHE A 206 10.13 -11.38 0.75
C PHE A 206 10.94 -11.55 2.05
N GLY A 207 10.31 -11.28 3.19
CA GLY A 207 10.93 -11.50 4.50
C GLY A 207 11.33 -12.96 4.74
N THR A 208 10.46 -13.92 4.38
CA THR A 208 10.75 -15.35 4.49
C THR A 208 11.88 -15.77 3.55
N ALA A 209 11.87 -15.32 2.30
CA ALA A 209 12.91 -15.63 1.31
C ALA A 209 14.29 -15.09 1.75
N SER A 210 14.34 -13.84 2.24
CA SER A 210 15.57 -13.24 2.79
C SER A 210 16.09 -14.04 3.99
N LYS A 211 15.20 -14.42 4.92
CA LYS A 211 15.58 -15.24 6.08
C LYS A 211 16.14 -16.60 5.66
N GLY A 212 15.52 -17.26 4.68
CA GLY A 212 16.01 -18.52 4.12
C GLY A 212 17.41 -18.39 3.52
N LEU A 213 17.63 -17.33 2.71
CA LEU A 213 18.94 -17.03 2.14
C LEU A 213 19.99 -16.78 3.23
N ALA A 214 19.64 -16.01 4.25
CA ALA A 214 20.53 -15.69 5.36
C ALA A 214 20.88 -16.92 6.22
N THR A 215 19.93 -17.84 6.44
CA THR A 215 20.18 -19.08 7.20
C THR A 215 21.10 -20.03 6.43
N ASN A 216 20.95 -20.11 5.11
CA ASN A 216 21.81 -20.95 4.28
C ASN A 216 23.16 -20.28 3.94
N LEU A 217 23.34 -18.99 4.24
CA LEU A 217 24.59 -18.26 4.00
C LEU A 217 25.78 -18.88 4.74
N HIS A 218 25.57 -19.41 5.96
CA HIS A 218 26.64 -20.08 6.70
C HIS A 218 27.14 -21.34 5.98
N LYS A 219 26.21 -22.13 5.42
CA LYS A 219 26.55 -23.30 4.59
C LYS A 219 27.32 -22.91 3.32
N ALA A 220 27.13 -21.68 2.82
CA ALA A 220 27.89 -21.19 1.68
C ALA A 220 29.35 -20.91 2.04
N LEU A 221 29.62 -20.54 3.30
CA LEU A 221 30.97 -20.28 3.80
C LEU A 221 31.75 -21.56 4.12
N GLU A 222 31.04 -22.64 4.43
CA GLU A 222 31.61 -23.98 4.69
C GLU A 222 31.76 -24.83 3.41
N ALA A 223 31.38 -24.28 2.24
CA ALA A 223 31.48 -24.99 0.97
C ALA A 223 32.93 -25.19 0.52
N GLU A 224 33.15 -26.13 -0.40
CA GLU A 224 34.47 -26.43 -0.98
C GLU A 224 35.09 -25.21 -1.70
N ASP A 225 34.24 -24.38 -2.34
CA ASP A 225 34.61 -23.06 -2.86
C ASP A 225 33.68 -21.96 -2.29
N PRO A 226 34.05 -21.36 -1.14
CA PRO A 226 33.24 -20.33 -0.48
C PRO A 226 33.07 -19.06 -1.32
N ALA A 227 34.08 -18.70 -2.13
CA ALA A 227 34.06 -17.49 -2.93
C ALA A 227 33.04 -17.61 -4.07
N LEU A 228 33.07 -18.72 -4.82
CA LEU A 228 32.06 -18.99 -5.85
C LEU A 228 30.65 -19.07 -5.25
N LYS A 229 30.51 -19.72 -4.08
CA LYS A 229 29.20 -19.88 -3.43
C LYS A 229 28.63 -18.55 -2.93
N LEU A 230 29.47 -17.69 -2.35
CA LEU A 230 29.08 -16.33 -1.98
C LEU A 230 28.67 -15.49 -3.19
N ALA A 231 29.37 -15.61 -4.32
CA ALA A 231 28.99 -14.93 -5.56
C ALA A 231 27.59 -15.36 -6.02
N GLN A 232 27.28 -16.66 -6.02
CA GLN A 232 25.93 -17.17 -6.33
C GLN A 232 24.85 -16.62 -5.37
N TYR A 233 25.14 -16.54 -4.07
CA TYR A 233 24.23 -16.00 -3.06
C TYR A 233 24.01 -14.49 -3.23
N ARG A 234 25.06 -13.74 -3.59
CA ARG A 234 24.95 -12.32 -3.95
C ARG A 234 23.99 -12.14 -5.11
N HIS A 235 24.09 -12.94 -6.17
CA HIS A 235 23.17 -12.86 -7.30
C HIS A 235 21.73 -13.22 -6.91
N LEU A 236 21.51 -14.23 -6.06
CA LEU A 236 20.18 -14.51 -5.50
C LEU A 236 19.63 -13.35 -4.67
N TRP A 237 20.47 -12.67 -3.90
CA TRP A 237 20.01 -11.51 -3.14
C TRP A 237 19.67 -10.33 -4.05
N VAL A 238 20.48 -10.07 -5.09
CA VAL A 238 20.22 -9.00 -6.07
C VAL A 238 18.91 -9.26 -6.79
N ASP A 239 18.64 -10.50 -7.20
CA ASP A 239 17.36 -10.88 -7.81
C ASP A 239 16.18 -10.65 -6.85
N LEU A 240 16.34 -10.97 -5.56
CA LEU A 240 15.32 -10.74 -4.54
C LEU A 240 15.04 -9.24 -4.33
N SER A 241 16.11 -8.42 -4.26
CA SER A 241 16.00 -6.96 -4.16
C SER A 241 15.29 -6.37 -5.38
N HIS A 242 15.66 -6.81 -6.59
CA HIS A 242 15.02 -6.39 -7.83
C HIS A 242 13.54 -6.80 -7.90
N MET A 243 13.18 -8.02 -7.46
CA MET A 243 11.78 -8.45 -7.36
C MET A 243 10.98 -7.58 -6.38
N MET A 244 11.59 -7.19 -5.26
CA MET A 244 10.93 -6.33 -4.28
C MET A 244 10.67 -4.92 -4.83
N GLN A 245 11.61 -4.37 -5.60
CA GLN A 245 11.40 -3.10 -6.33
C GLN A 245 10.32 -3.26 -7.41
N GLN A 246 10.31 -4.37 -8.14
CA GLN A 246 9.32 -4.66 -9.17
C GLN A 246 7.91 -4.83 -8.58
N LEU A 247 7.75 -5.30 -7.33
CA LEU A 247 6.44 -5.28 -6.66
C LEU A 247 5.92 -3.84 -6.57
N GLY A 248 6.74 -2.92 -6.04
CA GLY A 248 6.37 -1.50 -5.91
C GLY A 248 5.98 -0.89 -7.25
N ARG A 249 6.74 -1.18 -8.30
CA ARG A 249 6.50 -0.68 -9.66
C ARG A 249 5.28 -1.32 -10.34
N ALA A 250 5.11 -2.64 -10.25
CA ALA A 250 4.01 -3.34 -10.91
C ALA A 250 2.65 -2.95 -10.32
N TYR A 251 2.61 -2.67 -9.01
CA TYR A 251 1.40 -2.27 -8.30
C TYR A 251 1.33 -0.77 -7.99
N SER A 252 2.22 0.05 -8.57
CA SER A 252 2.36 1.47 -8.22
C SER A 252 1.07 2.26 -8.39
N ASN A 253 0.39 2.07 -9.52
CA ASN A 253 -0.84 2.80 -9.82
C ASN A 253 -2.02 2.35 -8.96
N MET A 254 -2.09 1.06 -8.61
CA MET A 254 -3.12 0.55 -7.69
C MET A 254 -2.95 1.15 -6.30
N TYR A 255 -1.76 0.99 -5.71
CA TYR A 255 -1.50 1.49 -4.35
C TYR A 255 -1.39 3.01 -4.29
N GLY A 256 -1.04 3.68 -5.39
CA GLY A 256 -1.08 5.14 -5.51
C GLY A 256 -2.50 5.68 -5.40
N ILE A 257 -3.43 5.15 -6.20
CA ILE A 257 -4.86 5.51 -6.12
C ILE A 257 -5.42 5.15 -4.74
N TYR A 258 -5.08 3.97 -4.23
CA TYR A 258 -5.47 3.51 -2.89
C TYR A 258 -5.05 4.51 -1.79
N CYS A 259 -3.78 4.92 -1.78
CA CYS A 259 -3.26 5.88 -0.80
C CYS A 259 -3.92 7.25 -0.94
N MET A 260 -4.15 7.74 -2.16
CA MET A 260 -4.83 9.03 -2.38
C MET A 260 -6.27 9.00 -1.86
N VAL A 261 -7.01 7.93 -2.14
CA VAL A 261 -8.40 7.76 -1.69
C VAL A 261 -8.47 7.70 -0.17
N ILE A 262 -7.57 6.94 0.46
CA ILE A 262 -7.50 6.86 1.92
C ILE A 262 -7.17 8.22 2.52
N PHE A 263 -6.17 8.94 1.99
CA PHE A 263 -5.79 10.25 2.49
C PHE A 263 -6.95 11.25 2.40
N PHE A 264 -7.62 11.32 1.25
CA PHE A 264 -8.77 12.19 1.02
C PHE A 264 -9.94 11.85 1.96
N THR A 265 -10.31 10.56 2.02
CA THR A 265 -11.43 10.09 2.84
C THR A 265 -11.19 10.32 4.32
N THR A 266 -9.95 10.08 4.79
CA THR A 266 -9.58 10.28 6.20
C THR A 266 -9.62 11.77 6.55
N THR A 267 -9.07 12.63 5.68
CA THR A 267 -9.03 14.08 5.93
C THR A 267 -10.43 14.68 6.00
N ILE A 268 -11.32 14.33 5.06
CA ILE A 268 -12.69 14.85 5.05
C ILE A 268 -13.52 14.25 6.18
N SER A 269 -13.40 12.95 6.46
CA SER A 269 -14.12 12.33 7.57
C SER A 269 -13.70 12.92 8.93
N LEU A 270 -12.41 13.17 9.12
CA LEU A 270 -11.90 13.79 10.35
C LEU A 270 -12.29 15.27 10.45
N TYR A 271 -12.34 15.99 9.33
CA TYR A 271 -12.91 17.34 9.32
C TYR A 271 -14.39 17.32 9.68
N GLY A 272 -15.17 16.44 9.05
CA GLY A 272 -16.61 16.28 9.31
C GLY A 272 -16.90 15.99 10.78
N SER A 273 -16.16 15.04 11.39
CA SER A 273 -16.36 14.70 12.80
C SER A 273 -16.01 15.87 13.73
N LEU A 274 -14.86 16.54 13.53
CA LEU A 274 -14.47 17.70 14.35
C LEU A 274 -15.40 18.90 14.16
N SER A 275 -15.90 19.08 12.93
CA SER A 275 -16.82 20.13 12.53
C SER A 275 -18.17 20.01 13.24
N GLU A 276 -18.74 18.80 13.33
CA GLU A 276 -20.02 18.56 13.99
C GLU A 276 -19.91 18.63 15.52
N ILE A 277 -18.84 18.06 16.10
CA ILE A 277 -18.59 18.09 17.56
C ILE A 277 -18.57 19.54 18.07
N LEU A 278 -18.00 20.44 17.27
CA LEU A 278 -17.92 21.86 17.60
C LEU A 278 -19.29 22.55 17.62
N GLU A 279 -20.25 22.11 16.81
CA GLU A 279 -21.56 22.74 16.69
C GLU A 279 -22.64 22.12 17.57
N HIS A 280 -22.66 20.79 17.71
CA HIS A 280 -23.78 20.06 18.33
C HIS A 280 -23.35 19.15 19.50
N GLY A 281 -22.05 18.97 19.75
CA GLY A 281 -21.54 18.00 20.73
C GLY A 281 -21.60 16.55 20.24
N LEU A 282 -21.22 15.59 21.10
CA LEU A 282 -21.08 14.18 20.70
C LEU A 282 -22.40 13.53 20.25
N SER A 283 -22.49 13.13 18.98
CA SER A 283 -23.65 12.46 18.37
C SER A 283 -23.31 11.09 17.79
N TYR A 284 -24.30 10.21 17.61
CA TYR A 284 -24.11 8.87 17.04
C TYR A 284 -23.57 8.91 15.61
N LYS A 285 -23.97 9.90 14.79
CA LYS A 285 -23.47 10.07 13.42
C LYS A 285 -21.95 10.30 13.37
N GLU A 286 -21.41 11.02 14.35
CA GLU A 286 -19.97 11.34 14.45
C GLU A 286 -19.12 10.13 14.78
N MET A 287 -19.65 9.22 15.60
CA MET A 287 -18.98 7.95 15.92
C MET A 287 -18.78 7.13 14.63
N GLY A 288 -19.73 7.16 13.69
CA GLY A 288 -19.59 6.54 12.37
C GLY A 288 -18.40 7.08 11.57
N LEU A 289 -18.20 8.40 11.56
CA LEU A 289 -17.05 9.04 10.90
C LEU A 289 -15.71 8.69 11.57
N PHE A 290 -15.66 8.61 12.90
CA PHE A 290 -14.44 8.18 13.60
C PHE A 290 -14.08 6.72 13.29
N VAL A 291 -15.06 5.84 13.14
CA VAL A 291 -14.82 4.46 12.71
C VAL A 291 -14.18 4.43 11.33
N ILE A 292 -14.64 5.26 10.39
CA ILE A 292 -14.04 5.39 9.04
C ILE A 292 -12.59 5.87 9.14
N VAL A 293 -12.33 6.94 9.92
CA VAL A 293 -10.98 7.48 10.13
C VAL A 293 -10.05 6.42 10.72
N GLY A 294 -10.48 5.73 11.77
CA GLY A 294 -9.71 4.66 12.41
C GLY A 294 -9.39 3.53 11.44
N TYR A 295 -10.40 3.05 10.70
CA TYR A 295 -10.25 2.01 9.69
C TYR A 295 -9.24 2.40 8.58
N CYS A 296 -9.41 3.58 7.97
CA CYS A 296 -8.53 4.07 6.92
C CYS A 296 -7.08 4.27 7.41
N MET A 297 -6.90 4.78 8.63
CA MET A 297 -5.58 4.94 9.24
C MET A 297 -4.91 3.60 9.56
N THR A 298 -5.66 2.60 10.03
CA THR A 298 -5.15 1.25 10.24
C THR A 298 -4.68 0.61 8.94
N LEU A 299 -5.46 0.73 7.86
CA LEU A 299 -5.06 0.22 6.54
C LEU A 299 -3.78 0.88 6.03
N LEU A 300 -3.69 2.21 6.10
CA LEU A 300 -2.48 2.94 5.69
C LEU A 300 -1.27 2.53 6.53
N PHE A 301 -1.46 2.39 7.84
CA PHE A 301 -0.41 1.93 8.75
C PHE A 301 0.09 0.55 8.36
N ILE A 302 -0.78 -0.42 8.09
CA ILE A 302 -0.38 -1.78 7.72
C ILE A 302 0.49 -1.76 6.45
N ILE A 303 0.05 -1.07 5.40
CA ILE A 303 0.78 -1.00 4.12
C ILE A 303 2.18 -0.40 4.31
N CYS A 304 2.25 0.75 4.98
CA CYS A 304 3.51 1.45 5.24
C CYS A 304 4.44 0.67 6.17
N ASN A 305 3.88 0.02 7.20
CA ASN A 305 4.62 -0.74 8.19
C ASN A 305 5.21 -2.02 7.58
N GLU A 306 4.44 -2.77 6.82
CA GLU A 306 4.91 -4.01 6.19
C GLU A 306 5.94 -3.76 5.09
N ALA A 307 5.76 -2.69 4.29
CA ALA A 307 6.76 -2.29 3.29
C ALA A 307 8.10 -1.94 3.96
N TYR A 308 8.05 -1.22 5.09
CA TYR A 308 9.22 -0.89 5.90
C TYR A 308 9.86 -2.16 6.49
N HIS A 309 9.07 -3.09 7.04
CA HIS A 309 9.58 -4.35 7.57
C HIS A 309 10.23 -5.22 6.49
N ALA A 310 9.63 -5.32 5.30
CA ALA A 310 10.22 -6.04 4.17
C ALA A 310 11.56 -5.44 3.76
N THR A 311 11.63 -4.11 3.62
CA THR A 311 12.86 -3.35 3.30
C THR A 311 13.96 -3.63 4.31
N ARG A 312 13.63 -3.61 5.61
CA ARG A 312 14.60 -3.89 6.66
C ARG A 312 15.07 -5.35 6.69
N LYS A 313 14.19 -6.32 6.47
CA LYS A 313 14.53 -7.75 6.47
C LYS A 313 15.40 -8.14 5.27
N VAL A 314 15.15 -7.57 4.09
CA VAL A 314 15.92 -7.86 2.88
C VAL A 314 17.22 -7.05 2.85
N GLY A 315 17.21 -5.81 3.36
CA GLY A 315 18.38 -4.91 3.38
C GLY A 315 19.19 -5.02 4.66
N LEU A 316 18.83 -4.21 5.66
CA LEU A 316 19.64 -3.98 6.86
C LEU A 316 19.91 -5.26 7.68
N GLU A 317 18.89 -6.08 7.93
CA GLU A 317 19.06 -7.30 8.74
C GLU A 317 19.98 -8.30 8.03
N PHE A 318 19.83 -8.43 6.71
CA PHE A 318 20.70 -9.26 5.89
C PHE A 318 22.15 -8.75 5.92
N GLN A 319 22.34 -7.44 5.76
CA GLN A 319 23.64 -6.78 5.82
C GLN A 319 24.34 -7.01 7.17
N VAL A 320 23.62 -6.87 8.29
CA VAL A 320 24.16 -7.11 9.64
C VAL A 320 24.62 -8.56 9.78
N ARG A 321 23.86 -9.53 9.26
CA ARG A 321 24.27 -10.94 9.28
C ARG A 321 25.52 -11.19 8.46
N LEU A 322 25.65 -10.53 7.31
CA LEU A 322 26.83 -10.64 6.45
C LEU A 322 28.08 -10.03 7.12
N LEU A 323 27.93 -8.92 7.84
CA LEU A 323 29.01 -8.29 8.63
C LEU A 323 29.45 -9.13 9.84
N ASN A 324 28.55 -9.94 10.39
CA ASN A 324 28.83 -10.81 11.53
C ASN A 324 29.52 -12.13 11.14
N VAL A 325 29.80 -12.33 9.85
CA VAL A 325 30.59 -13.47 9.38
C VAL A 325 32.03 -13.29 9.85
N ASN A 326 32.63 -14.34 10.43
CA ASN A 326 34.02 -14.30 10.89
C ASN A 326 34.99 -14.30 9.70
N LEU A 327 35.34 -13.10 9.22
CA LEU A 327 36.25 -12.90 8.10
C LEU A 327 37.66 -13.47 8.37
N GLY A 328 38.08 -13.59 9.64
CA GLY A 328 39.42 -14.08 10.00
C GLY A 328 39.65 -15.56 9.70
N VAL A 329 38.58 -16.34 9.49
CA VAL A 329 38.64 -17.78 9.19
C VAL A 329 38.53 -18.06 7.69
N ILE A 330 38.16 -17.05 6.90
CA ILE A 330 37.77 -17.19 5.50
C ILE A 330 38.93 -16.77 4.57
N ASP A 331 39.02 -17.40 3.40
CA ASP A 331 40.04 -17.07 2.41
C ASP A 331 39.92 -15.63 1.88
N ARG A 332 41.02 -15.08 1.35
CA ARG A 332 41.04 -13.71 0.81
C ARG A 332 40.05 -13.49 -0.35
N ASN A 333 39.73 -14.53 -1.11
CA ASN A 333 38.79 -14.39 -2.24
C ASN A 333 37.35 -14.27 -1.73
N ALA A 334 36.95 -15.08 -0.75
CA ALA A 334 35.63 -14.97 -0.14
C ALA A 334 35.48 -13.72 0.72
N GLN A 335 36.54 -13.22 1.37
CA GLN A 335 36.53 -11.88 1.99
C GLN A 335 36.16 -10.79 0.95
N ARG A 336 36.80 -10.84 -0.23
CA ARG A 336 36.50 -9.91 -1.33
C ARG A 336 35.07 -10.08 -1.86
N GLU A 337 34.55 -11.30 -1.93
CA GLU A 337 33.15 -11.55 -2.31
C GLU A 337 32.15 -11.01 -1.28
N VAL A 338 32.45 -11.13 0.02
CA VAL A 338 31.65 -10.50 1.08
C VAL A 338 31.63 -8.97 0.93
N GLU A 339 32.77 -8.35 0.67
CA GLU A 339 32.84 -6.91 0.38
C GLU A 339 32.00 -6.53 -0.85
N MET A 340 32.14 -7.27 -1.96
CA MET A 340 31.36 -7.03 -3.16
C MET A 340 29.86 -7.24 -2.93
N PHE A 341 29.47 -8.15 -2.05
CA PHE A 341 28.09 -8.35 -1.65
C PHE A 341 27.58 -7.15 -0.82
N LEU A 342 28.34 -6.67 0.16
CA LEU A 342 27.99 -5.44 0.90
C LEU A 342 27.82 -4.23 -0.03
N VAL A 343 28.70 -4.08 -1.03
CA VAL A 343 28.57 -3.03 -2.05
C VAL A 343 27.33 -3.22 -2.91
N ALA A 344 26.98 -4.45 -3.29
CA ALA A 344 25.75 -4.74 -4.02
C ALA A 344 24.49 -4.36 -3.22
N ILE A 345 24.51 -4.58 -1.89
CA ILE A 345 23.43 -4.15 -0.98
C ILE A 345 23.31 -2.63 -0.95
N ALA A 346 24.44 -1.93 -0.82
CA ALA A 346 24.45 -0.46 -0.79
C ALA A 346 24.02 0.17 -2.13
N LYS A 347 24.39 -0.45 -3.26
CA LYS A 347 24.07 0.05 -4.61
C LYS A 347 22.64 -0.27 -5.06
N ASN A 348 22.05 -1.37 -4.57
CA ASN A 348 20.71 -1.81 -4.97
C ASN A 348 19.81 -2.03 -3.74
N PRO A 349 19.47 -0.97 -3.00
CA PRO A 349 18.66 -1.11 -1.79
C PRO A 349 17.27 -1.66 -2.15
N PRO A 350 16.73 -2.61 -1.37
CA PRO A 350 15.43 -3.22 -1.62
C PRO A 350 14.31 -2.28 -1.16
N ILE A 351 14.16 -1.11 -1.79
CA ILE A 351 13.16 -0.10 -1.44
C ILE A 351 11.96 -0.23 -2.38
N MET A 352 10.76 -0.36 -1.81
CA MET A 352 9.51 -0.32 -2.56
C MET A 352 9.13 1.14 -2.86
N ASN A 353 9.14 1.52 -4.14
CA ASN A 353 8.69 2.82 -4.61
C ASN A 353 7.42 2.72 -5.47
N LEU A 354 6.60 3.76 -5.43
CA LEU A 354 5.44 3.90 -6.33
C LEU A 354 5.91 4.60 -7.61
N ASP A 355 6.65 3.91 -8.48
CA ASP A 355 7.12 4.42 -9.80
C ASP A 355 7.78 5.82 -9.74
N GLY A 356 8.51 6.10 -8.66
CA GLY A 356 9.21 7.37 -8.43
C GLY A 356 8.41 8.47 -7.73
N PHE A 357 7.09 8.27 -7.47
CA PHE A 357 6.29 9.26 -6.76
C PHE A 357 6.66 9.37 -5.28
N THR A 358 6.73 8.23 -4.58
CA THR A 358 7.10 8.18 -3.17
C THR A 358 7.53 6.77 -2.77
N ASN A 359 8.29 6.67 -1.69
CA ASN A 359 8.67 5.41 -1.08
C ASN A 359 7.58 4.97 -0.10
N ILE A 360 7.16 3.71 -0.18
CA ILE A 360 6.18 3.17 0.76
C ILE A 360 6.92 2.71 2.00
N ASN A 361 6.85 3.51 3.05
CA ASN A 361 7.50 3.24 4.32
C ASN A 361 6.79 3.98 5.46
N ARG A 362 7.31 3.85 6.69
CA ARG A 362 6.76 4.56 7.85
C ARG A 362 6.84 6.09 7.74
N GLU A 363 7.76 6.63 6.94
CA GLU A 363 7.85 8.08 6.70
C GLU A 363 6.65 8.57 5.88
N LEU A 364 6.16 7.78 4.92
CA LEU A 364 4.92 8.10 4.22
C LEU A 364 3.73 8.21 5.17
N PHE A 365 3.64 7.30 6.16
CA PHE A 365 2.58 7.35 7.18
C PHE A 365 2.67 8.60 8.06
N THR A 366 3.87 8.92 8.57
CA THR A 366 4.05 10.12 9.40
C THR A 366 3.84 11.42 8.61
N ALA A 367 4.26 11.47 7.35
CA ALA A 367 4.00 12.59 6.45
C ALA A 367 2.49 12.78 6.20
N ASN A 368 1.74 11.69 5.98
CA ASN A 368 0.28 11.76 5.84
C ASN A 368 -0.40 12.33 7.08
N ILE A 369 0.00 11.90 8.29
CA ILE A 369 -0.54 12.46 9.54
C ILE A 369 -0.23 13.95 9.64
N SER A 370 0.99 14.36 9.31
CA SER A 370 1.40 15.77 9.35
C SER A 370 0.57 16.61 8.37
N PHE A 371 0.43 16.19 7.11
CA PHE A 371 -0.36 16.89 6.11
C PHE A 371 -1.83 16.97 6.49
N MET A 372 -2.42 15.86 6.94
CA MET A 372 -3.80 15.83 7.42
C MET A 372 -4.00 16.84 8.57
N SER A 373 -3.09 16.87 9.54
CA SER A 373 -3.15 17.82 10.67
C SER A 373 -3.09 19.28 10.18
N THR A 374 -2.19 19.59 9.24
CA THR A 374 -2.09 20.93 8.66
C THR A 374 -3.39 21.34 7.95
N TYR A 375 -3.95 20.46 7.11
CA TYR A 375 -5.22 20.74 6.43
C TYR A 375 -6.37 20.93 7.42
N LEU A 376 -6.47 20.10 8.45
CA LEU A 376 -7.51 20.21 9.47
C LEU A 376 -7.43 21.52 10.25
N ILE A 377 -6.22 21.95 10.64
CA ILE A 377 -6.03 23.23 11.32
C ILE A 377 -6.58 24.38 10.46
N VAL A 378 -6.22 24.40 9.17
CA VAL A 378 -6.68 25.43 8.23
C VAL A 378 -8.20 25.41 8.07
N LEU A 379 -8.79 24.24 7.82
CA LEU A 379 -10.23 24.10 7.63
C LEU A 379 -11.02 24.49 8.90
N MET A 380 -10.53 24.11 10.07
CA MET A 380 -11.14 24.48 11.35
C MET A 380 -11.01 25.98 11.64
N GLN A 381 -9.90 26.62 11.28
CA GLN A 381 -9.75 28.08 11.40
C GLN A 381 -10.75 28.82 10.52
N PHE A 382 -10.95 28.39 9.28
CA PHE A 382 -11.97 28.95 8.40
C PHE A 382 -13.36 28.80 9.01
N LYS A 383 -13.70 27.60 9.51
CA LYS A 383 -15.01 27.34 10.15
C LYS A 383 -15.23 28.23 11.37
N LEU A 384 -14.27 28.27 12.31
CA LEU A 384 -14.34 29.10 13.51
C LEU A 384 -14.47 30.59 13.18
N THR A 385 -13.80 31.05 12.13
CA THR A 385 -13.89 32.44 11.66
C THR A 385 -15.29 32.76 11.12
N LEU A 386 -15.87 31.86 10.33
CA LEU A 386 -17.24 32.00 9.82
C LEU A 386 -18.27 32.02 10.94
N LEU A 387 -18.15 31.11 11.92
CA LEU A 387 -19.02 31.09 13.11
C LEU A 387 -18.94 32.41 13.86
N ARG A 388 -17.73 32.92 14.15
CA ARG A 388 -17.53 34.22 14.82
C ARG A 388 -18.14 35.39 14.04
N GLN A 389 -18.02 35.40 12.70
CA GLN A 389 -18.63 36.42 11.86
C GLN A 389 -20.16 36.34 11.87
N GLY A 390 -20.72 35.13 11.84
CA GLY A 390 -22.17 34.89 11.97
C GLY A 390 -22.71 35.41 13.29
N THR A 391 -22.07 35.06 14.41
CA THR A 391 -22.45 35.56 15.75
C THR A 391 -22.38 37.09 15.83
N ARG A 392 -21.33 37.71 15.27
CA ARG A 392 -21.23 39.19 15.21
C ARG A 392 -22.34 39.84 14.39
N LYS A 393 -22.73 39.24 13.26
CA LYS A 393 -23.85 39.73 12.43
C LYS A 393 -25.18 39.61 13.18
N MET A 394 -25.43 38.48 13.84
CA MET A 394 -26.62 38.26 14.66
C MET A 394 -26.71 39.26 15.82
N LEU A 395 -25.62 39.46 16.56
CA LEU A 395 -25.54 40.46 17.62
C LEU A 395 -25.88 41.85 17.10
N LYS A 396 -25.26 42.29 15.99
CA LYS A 396 -25.57 43.59 15.36
C LYS A 396 -27.04 43.72 14.95
N ALA A 397 -27.65 42.65 14.43
CA ALA A 397 -29.07 42.64 14.07
C ALA A 397 -29.97 42.77 15.29
N ILE A 398 -29.67 42.05 16.38
CA ILE A 398 -30.37 42.16 17.65
C ILE A 398 -30.24 43.58 18.21
N THR A 399 -29.02 44.16 18.24
CA THR A 399 -28.82 45.53 18.74
C THR A 399 -29.63 46.54 17.94
N ARG A 400 -29.65 46.44 16.60
CA ARG A 400 -30.49 47.31 15.75
C ARG A 400 -31.98 47.10 16.00
N ALA A 401 -32.44 45.86 16.15
CA ALA A 401 -33.84 45.57 16.44
C ALA A 401 -34.27 46.16 17.79
N PHE A 402 -33.42 46.07 18.82
CA PHE A 402 -33.65 46.72 20.10
C PHE A 402 -33.69 48.25 19.98
N PHE A 403 -32.73 48.86 19.27
CA PHE A 403 -32.69 50.32 19.08
C PHE A 403 -33.89 50.85 18.27
N ASN A 404 -34.34 50.13 17.24
CA ASN A 404 -35.52 50.49 16.47
C ASN A 404 -36.83 50.25 17.26
N ALA A 405 -36.86 49.30 18.19
CA ALA A 405 -38.02 49.05 19.05
C ALA A 405 -38.14 50.06 20.20
N THR A 406 -37.05 50.70 20.62
CA THR A 406 -37.05 51.76 21.65
C THR A 406 -37.23 53.17 21.08
N THR A 407 -37.42 53.34 19.77
CA THR A 407 -37.89 54.61 19.18
C THR A 407 -39.38 54.48 18.84
N PRO A 408 -40.32 54.84 19.76
CA PRO A 408 -41.70 55.03 19.36
C PRO A 408 -41.75 56.22 18.39
N GLY A 409 -42.53 56.08 17.33
CA GLY A 409 -42.61 57.03 16.24
C GLY A 409 -42.72 58.48 16.71
N THR A 410 -41.81 59.32 16.23
CA THR A 410 -42.12 60.71 15.94
C THR A 410 -42.67 60.77 14.52
N ASP A 411 -43.87 60.23 14.34
CA ASP A 411 -44.78 60.64 13.27
C ASP A 411 -45.85 61.48 13.96
N MET A 412 -45.60 62.78 14.09
CA MET A 412 -46.65 63.78 14.13
C MET A 412 -46.15 65.01 13.36
N GLU A 413 -46.78 65.19 12.20
CA GLU A 413 -47.30 66.43 11.65
C GLU A 413 -46.34 67.62 11.47
N ASP A 414 -46.11 68.00 10.21
CA ASP A 414 -46.46 69.34 9.74
C ASP A 414 -46.82 69.26 8.25
N ASP A 415 -48.09 69.60 7.98
CA ASP A 415 -48.71 69.84 6.67
C ASP A 415 -48.18 71.15 6.04
N GLU A 416 -47.77 71.08 4.77
CA GLU A 416 -47.94 72.02 3.62
C GLU A 416 -46.81 71.90 2.58
#